data_AF-A0A812YNK2-F1
#
_entry.id   AF-A0A812YNK2-F1
#
_cell.length_a   1.000
_cell.length_b   1.000
_cell.length_c   1.000
_cell.angle_alpha   90.00
_cell.angle_beta   90.00
_cell.angle_gamma   90.00
#
_symmetry.space_group_name_H-M   'P 1'
#
loop_
_entity.id
_entity.type
_entity.pdbx_description
1 polymer ?
#
loop_
_entity_poly.entity_id
_entity_poly.type
_entity_poly.pdbx_seq_one_letter_code
_entity_poly.pdbx_strand_id
1 'polypeptide(L)'
;PSLATRLYHWVFGGDLNGGDRCAAYANASASEQPGTTLLEWSVWESKRGCFIADPEVRCTTAPVALQVCGRARRENEFINGDYQLAGIHLGRVFYHKPGSQTVIRFWPPRNRWLIDGNGLQPSD
;
A
#
# COMPACT_ATOMS: atom_id res chain seq x y z
N PRO A 1 0.52 -17.84 29.88
CA PRO A 1 0.18 -18.00 28.45
C PRO A 1 1.09 -17.13 27.56
N SER A 2 1.62 -17.71 26.47
CA SER A 2 2.51 -16.97 25.55
C SER A 2 1.71 -15.97 24.69
N LEU A 3 2.41 -14.98 24.13
CA LEU A 3 1.85 -13.99 23.22
C LEU A 3 1.22 -14.67 21.99
N ALA A 4 1.88 -15.73 21.50
CA ALA A 4 1.36 -16.61 20.45
C ALA A 4 0.04 -17.25 20.88
N THR A 5 -0.03 -17.89 22.05
CA THR A 5 -1.28 -18.52 22.53
C THR A 5 -2.43 -17.51 22.66
N ARG A 6 -2.16 -16.27 23.10
CA ARG A 6 -3.17 -15.21 23.19
C ARG A 6 -3.64 -14.73 21.82
N LEU A 7 -2.73 -14.62 20.84
CA LEU A 7 -3.06 -14.32 19.44
C LEU A 7 -3.89 -15.43 18.82
N TYR A 8 -3.49 -16.69 18.97
CA TYR A 8 -4.27 -17.84 18.53
C TYR A 8 -5.67 -17.84 19.16
N HIS A 9 -5.78 -17.56 20.46
CA HIS A 9 -7.07 -17.53 21.14
C HIS A 9 -7.95 -16.33 20.71
N TRP A 10 -7.36 -15.23 20.27
CA TRP A 10 -8.10 -14.08 19.74
C TRP A 10 -8.54 -14.27 18.28
N VAL A 11 -7.66 -14.86 17.46
CA VAL A 11 -7.94 -15.15 16.03
C VAL A 11 -8.91 -16.32 15.89
N PHE A 12 -8.78 -17.37 16.72
CA PHE A 12 -9.50 -18.64 16.56
C PHE A 12 -10.44 -19.00 17.71
N GLY A 13 -10.38 -18.30 18.85
CA GLY A 13 -11.20 -18.62 20.03
C GLY A 13 -12.57 -17.92 20.06
N GLY A 14 -12.91 -17.14 19.04
CA GLY A 14 -14.27 -16.65 18.81
C GLY A 14 -14.93 -17.45 17.70
N ASP A 15 -16.23 -17.75 17.83
CA ASP A 15 -17.03 -18.43 16.82
C ASP A 15 -16.77 -17.84 15.42
N LEU A 16 -16.02 -18.58 14.59
CA LEU A 16 -15.74 -18.23 13.19
C LEU A 16 -16.97 -18.44 12.28
N ASN A 17 -18.08 -18.91 12.86
CA ASN A 17 -19.31 -19.25 12.15
C ASN A 17 -20.30 -18.07 12.04
N GLY A 18 -19.94 -16.86 12.48
CA GLY A 18 -20.91 -15.79 12.74
C GLY A 18 -20.70 -14.40 12.14
N GLY A 19 -19.64 -14.11 11.37
CA GLY A 19 -19.51 -12.78 10.76
C GLY A 19 -18.17 -12.47 10.11
N ASP A 20 -18.22 -11.51 9.20
CA ASP A 20 -17.18 -10.90 8.34
C ASP A 20 -15.89 -10.51 9.08
N ARG A 21 -15.11 -11.51 9.52
CA ARG A 21 -13.86 -11.32 10.26
C ARG A 21 -12.68 -11.74 9.39
N CYS A 22 -11.83 -10.76 9.09
CA CYS A 22 -10.54 -10.95 8.45
C CYS A 22 -9.43 -10.92 9.50
N ALA A 23 -8.50 -11.86 9.44
CA ALA A 23 -7.28 -11.86 10.22
C ALA A 23 -6.09 -11.82 9.27
N ALA A 24 -5.15 -10.91 9.52
CA ALA A 24 -3.93 -10.80 8.74
C ALA A 24 -2.74 -10.43 9.65
N TYR A 25 -1.56 -10.88 9.28
CA TYR A 25 -0.31 -10.51 9.95
C TYR A 25 0.81 -10.31 8.93
N ALA A 26 1.84 -9.56 9.30
CA ALA A 26 3.09 -9.52 8.56
C ALA A 26 4.25 -9.80 9.52
N ASN A 27 5.24 -10.56 9.07
CA ASN A 27 6.45 -10.76 9.85
C ASN A 27 7.34 -9.52 9.71
N ALA A 28 7.29 -8.64 10.72
CA ALA A 28 8.05 -7.41 10.73
C ALA A 28 9.58 -7.61 10.73
N SER A 29 10.08 -8.81 11.07
CA SER A 29 11.51 -9.12 11.20
C SER A 29 12.26 -8.02 11.98
N ALA A 30 13.15 -7.26 11.32
CA ALA A 30 13.90 -6.14 11.90
C ALA A 30 13.40 -4.76 11.42
N SER A 31 12.20 -4.67 10.84
CA SER A 31 11.63 -3.41 10.36
C SER A 31 11.36 -2.46 11.54
N GLU A 32 11.93 -1.27 11.49
CA GLU A 32 11.76 -0.23 12.51
C GLU A 32 10.35 0.37 12.53
N GLN A 33 9.64 0.32 11.39
CA GLN A 33 8.29 0.86 11.25
C GLN A 33 7.29 -0.17 10.72
N PRO A 34 6.06 -0.21 11.27
CA PRO A 34 5.04 -1.17 10.84
C PRO A 34 4.44 -0.86 9.46
N GLY A 35 4.52 0.41 9.02
CA GLY A 35 3.97 0.85 7.73
C GLY A 35 4.98 0.86 6.57
N THR A 36 5.95 -0.06 6.57
CA THR A 36 6.80 -0.22 5.39
C THR A 36 6.09 -1.03 4.31
N THR A 37 6.17 -0.54 3.07
CA THR A 37 5.56 -1.16 1.89
C THR A 37 6.21 -2.48 1.47
N LEU A 38 7.32 -2.85 2.12
CA LEU A 38 8.10 -4.06 1.85
C LEU A 38 7.65 -5.27 2.66
N LEU A 39 6.75 -5.10 3.64
CA LEU A 39 6.22 -6.23 4.40
C LEU A 39 5.25 -7.04 3.57
N GLU A 40 5.46 -8.36 3.55
CA GLU A 40 4.51 -9.32 3.01
C GLU A 40 3.47 -9.65 4.07
N TRP A 41 2.21 -9.36 3.75
CA TRP A 41 1.07 -9.65 4.61
C TRP A 41 0.53 -11.03 4.27
N SER A 42 0.24 -11.80 5.31
CA SER A 42 -0.44 -13.09 5.23
C SER A 42 -1.85 -12.96 5.78
N VAL A 43 -2.86 -13.36 5.00
CA VAL A 43 -4.29 -13.28 5.32
C VAL A 43 -4.82 -14.69 5.58
N TRP A 44 -5.72 -14.83 6.54
CA TRP A 44 -6.34 -16.11 6.86
C TRP A 44 -7.28 -16.58 5.74
N GLU A 45 -7.02 -17.75 5.18
CA GLU A 45 -7.88 -18.40 4.19
C GLU A 45 -8.69 -19.53 4.84
N SER A 46 -9.96 -19.24 5.17
CA SER A 46 -10.83 -20.16 5.91
C SER A 46 -11.01 -21.52 5.26
N LYS A 47 -11.00 -21.60 3.91
CA LYS A 47 -11.17 -22.87 3.18
C LYS A 47 -9.98 -23.82 3.37
N ARG A 48 -8.77 -23.27 3.52
CA ARG A 48 -7.55 -24.06 3.70
C ARG A 48 -7.12 -24.15 5.17
N GLY A 49 -7.70 -23.32 6.04
CA GLY A 49 -7.35 -23.29 7.46
C GLY A 49 -5.90 -22.87 7.70
N CYS A 50 -5.37 -21.98 6.84
CA CYS A 50 -4.01 -21.47 6.96
C CYS A 50 -3.94 -20.00 6.53
N PHE A 51 -2.83 -19.35 6.87
CA PHE A 51 -2.53 -18.01 6.37
C PHE A 51 -1.80 -18.11 5.03
N ILE A 52 -2.26 -17.34 4.05
CA ILE A 52 -1.66 -17.24 2.71
C ILE A 52 -1.12 -15.83 2.49
N ALA A 53 0.04 -15.72 1.83
CA ALA A 53 0.57 -14.42 1.45
C ALA A 53 -0.38 -13.74 0.45
N ASP A 54 -0.71 -12.48 0.70
CA ASP A 54 -1.51 -11.65 -0.18
C ASP A 54 -0.68 -10.44 -0.64
N PRO A 55 -0.23 -10.42 -1.92
CA PRO A 55 0.52 -9.32 -2.48
C PRO A 55 -0.23 -7.98 -2.55
N GLU A 56 -1.56 -8.00 -2.52
CA GLU A 56 -2.39 -6.79 -2.59
C GLU A 56 -2.59 -6.16 -1.21
N VAL A 57 -2.46 -6.94 -0.13
CA VAL A 57 -2.52 -6.43 1.24
C VAL A 57 -1.18 -5.82 1.63
N ARG A 58 -1.19 -4.51 1.88
CA ARG A 58 0.00 -3.73 2.22
C ARG A 58 -0.32 -2.69 3.29
N CYS A 59 0.70 -2.29 4.03
CA CYS A 59 0.61 -1.21 5.01
C CYS A 59 1.55 -0.08 4.60
N THR A 60 1.09 1.16 4.79
CA THR A 60 1.86 2.36 4.51
C THR A 60 1.51 3.46 5.51
N THR A 61 2.48 4.29 5.86
CA THR A 61 2.27 5.56 6.58
C THR A 61 2.09 6.74 5.64
N ALA A 62 2.13 6.51 4.33
CA ALA A 62 1.98 7.57 3.34
C ALA A 62 0.57 8.19 3.39
N PRO A 63 0.44 9.51 3.17
CA PRO A 63 -0.86 10.17 3.14
C PRO A 63 -1.81 9.54 2.10
N VAL A 64 -3.11 9.57 2.39
CA VAL A 64 -4.15 9.09 1.44
C VAL A 64 -4.32 10.01 0.23
N ALA A 65 -3.90 11.27 0.34
CA ALA A 65 -3.95 12.24 -0.73
C ALA A 65 -2.81 13.25 -0.61
N LEU A 66 -2.42 13.83 -1.74
CA LEU A 66 -1.45 14.91 -1.87
C LEU A 66 -2.05 16.01 -2.74
N GLN A 67 -1.68 17.25 -2.47
CA GLN A 67 -2.02 18.37 -3.34
C GLN A 67 -0.73 18.96 -3.93
N VAL A 68 -0.68 19.04 -5.26
CA VAL A 68 0.44 19.66 -5.97
C VAL A 68 0.04 21.07 -6.37
N CYS A 69 0.72 22.06 -5.80
CA CYS A 69 0.53 23.47 -6.09
C CYS A 69 1.73 24.02 -6.87
N GLY A 70 1.45 24.67 -7.99
CA GLY A 70 2.47 25.21 -8.88
C GLY A 70 1.95 26.40 -9.68
N ARG A 71 2.65 26.72 -10.78
CA ARG A 71 2.33 27.87 -11.64
C ARG A 71 1.12 27.56 -12.52
N ALA A 72 0.20 28.51 -12.63
CA ALA A 72 -0.89 28.47 -13.59
C ALA A 72 -0.44 28.94 -14.99
N ARG A 73 -1.15 28.51 -16.04
CA ARG A 73 -0.99 28.92 -17.45
C ARG A 73 0.43 28.73 -18.02
N ARG A 74 1.08 27.62 -17.66
CA ARG A 74 2.40 27.21 -18.16
C ARG A 74 2.34 25.78 -18.69
N GLU A 75 3.40 25.35 -19.36
CA GLU A 75 3.53 24.04 -20.00
C GLU A 75 3.20 22.86 -19.08
N ASN A 76 3.42 23.02 -17.77
CA ASN A 76 3.19 21.99 -16.76
C ASN A 76 1.98 22.29 -15.86
N GLU A 77 1.07 23.18 -16.24
CA GLU A 77 -0.13 23.49 -15.44
C GLU A 77 -0.97 22.24 -15.15
N PHE A 78 -0.98 21.28 -16.09
CA PHE A 78 -1.69 20.01 -15.94
C PHE A 78 -1.22 19.17 -14.74
N ILE A 79 -0.04 19.43 -14.19
CA ILE A 79 0.49 18.75 -13.00
C ILE A 79 -0.20 19.21 -11.72
N ASN A 80 -0.72 20.44 -11.67
CA ASN A 80 -1.35 20.98 -10.46
C ASN A 80 -2.64 20.22 -10.11
N GLY A 81 -2.98 20.15 -8.83
CA GLY A 81 -4.23 19.58 -8.33
C GLY A 81 -4.02 18.43 -7.35
N ASP A 82 -5.11 17.73 -7.08
CA ASP A 82 -5.15 16.68 -6.05
C ASP A 82 -4.81 15.31 -6.63
N TYR A 83 -4.02 14.56 -5.89
CA TYR A 83 -3.60 13.20 -6.20
C TYR A 83 -4.01 12.27 -5.06
N GLN A 84 -4.51 11.10 -5.40
CA GLN A 84 -4.95 10.10 -4.43
C GLN A 84 -3.98 8.93 -4.39
N LEU A 85 -3.73 8.38 -3.20
CA LEU A 85 -2.96 7.17 -3.03
C LEU A 85 -3.65 6.04 -3.82
N ALA A 86 -2.95 5.48 -4.80
CA ALA A 86 -3.53 4.55 -5.75
C ALA A 86 -2.97 3.13 -5.63
N GLY A 87 -1.84 2.96 -4.94
CA GLY A 87 -1.28 1.64 -4.65
C GLY A 87 0.23 1.70 -4.48
N ILE A 88 0.88 0.58 -4.75
CA ILE A 88 2.33 0.42 -4.68
C ILE A 88 2.88 0.06 -6.06
N HIS A 89 3.97 0.72 -6.44
CA HIS A 89 4.69 0.52 -7.67
C HIS A 89 6.19 0.54 -7.38
N LEU A 90 6.91 -0.51 -7.82
CA LEU A 90 8.35 -0.68 -7.57
C LEU A 90 8.73 -0.54 -6.07
N GLY A 91 7.91 -1.12 -5.20
CA GLY A 91 8.14 -1.16 -3.75
C GLY A 91 7.89 0.18 -3.03
N ARG A 92 7.34 1.19 -3.71
CA ARG A 92 6.95 2.49 -3.13
C ARG A 92 5.50 2.80 -3.44
N VAL A 93 4.84 3.59 -2.60
CA VAL A 93 3.50 4.08 -2.94
C VAL A 93 3.54 4.91 -4.23
N PHE A 94 2.45 4.94 -4.97
CA PHE A 94 2.25 5.90 -6.05
C PHE A 94 0.90 6.60 -5.88
N TYR A 95 0.81 7.80 -6.44
CA TYR A 95 -0.40 8.60 -6.41
C TYR A 95 -0.90 8.84 -7.82
N HIS A 96 -2.22 8.90 -7.98
CA HIS A 96 -2.88 9.14 -9.26
C HIS A 96 -3.73 10.40 -9.19
N LYS A 97 -3.65 11.24 -10.23
CA LYS A 97 -4.53 12.40 -10.37
C LYS A 97 -5.83 12.00 -11.06
N PRO A 98 -6.99 12.06 -10.37
CA PRO A 98 -8.27 11.66 -10.93
C PRO A 98 -8.58 12.34 -12.28
N GLY A 99 -9.12 11.58 -13.23
CA GLY A 99 -9.49 12.09 -14.55
C GLY A 99 -8.32 12.34 -15.51
N SER A 100 -7.10 11.95 -15.17
CA SER A 100 -5.92 12.04 -16.06
C SER A 100 -5.10 10.74 -16.00
N GLN A 101 -4.06 10.60 -16.83
CA GLN A 101 -3.05 9.53 -16.67
C GLN A 101 -1.91 9.94 -15.73
N THR A 102 -1.95 11.15 -15.16
CA THR A 102 -0.82 11.70 -14.42
C THR A 102 -0.64 10.99 -13.09
N VAL A 103 0.58 10.53 -12.81
CA VAL A 103 0.92 9.85 -11.56
C VAL A 103 2.13 10.48 -10.88
N ILE A 104 2.21 10.36 -9.56
CA ILE A 104 3.44 10.57 -8.80
C ILE A 104 3.99 9.18 -8.48
N ARG A 105 5.14 8.82 -9.06
CA ARG A 105 5.77 7.50 -8.90
C ARG A 105 7.25 7.63 -8.54
N PHE A 106 7.79 6.61 -7.90
CA PHE A 106 9.21 6.52 -7.65
C PHE A 106 9.97 6.03 -8.89
N TRP A 107 11.13 6.62 -9.16
CA TRP A 107 12.02 6.28 -10.26
C TRP A 107 13.35 5.70 -9.72
N PRO A 108 13.51 4.36 -9.74
CA PRO A 108 14.68 3.72 -9.13
C PRO A 108 16.03 4.11 -9.77
N PRO A 109 16.20 4.15 -11.11
CA PRO A 109 17.47 4.51 -11.75
C PRO A 109 18.14 5.79 -11.27
N ARG A 110 17.37 6.79 -10.80
CA ARG A 110 17.93 8.05 -10.26
C ARG A 110 17.56 8.31 -8.80
N ASN A 111 16.93 7.35 -8.12
CA ASN A 111 16.50 7.46 -6.73
C ASN A 111 15.68 8.74 -6.45
N ARG A 112 14.67 9.02 -7.29
CA ARG A 112 13.86 10.26 -7.22
C ARG A 112 12.38 9.98 -7.45
N TRP A 113 11.53 10.90 -7.00
CA TRP A 113 10.12 10.92 -7.36
C TRP A 113 9.91 11.69 -8.65
N LEU A 114 8.99 11.21 -9.50
CA LEU A 114 8.59 11.83 -10.75
C LEU A 114 7.09 12.10 -10.73
N ILE A 115 6.70 13.18 -11.40
CA ILE A 115 5.32 13.39 -11.84
C ILE A 115 5.30 13.04 -13.33
N ASP A 116 4.65 11.93 -13.66
CA ASP A 116 4.67 11.34 -14.99
C ASP A 116 3.29 11.50 -15.64
N GLY A 117 3.23 12.23 -16.76
CA GLY A 117 2.00 12.44 -17.52
C GLY A 117 1.53 11.21 -18.31
N ASN A 118 2.40 10.21 -18.48
CA ASN A 118 2.11 8.98 -19.24
C ASN A 118 1.70 7.81 -18.32
N GLY A 119 1.51 8.06 -17.02
CA GLY A 119 1.10 7.04 -16.06
C GLY A 119 2.23 6.15 -15.56
N LEU A 120 1.86 4.97 -15.04
CA LEU A 120 2.82 4.00 -14.53
C LEU A 120 3.56 3.32 -15.68
N GLN A 121 4.89 3.40 -15.65
CA GLN A 121 5.75 2.66 -16.57
C GLN A 121 6.21 1.35 -15.90
N PRO A 122 6.15 0.19 -16.57
CA PRO A 122 6.54 -1.09 -15.97
C PRO A 122 8.03 -1.14 -15.60
N SER A 123 8.85 -0.38 -16.32
CA SER A 123 10.26 -0.08 -16.07
C SER A 123 10.64 1.06 -17.03
N ASP A 124 11.54 1.95 -16.62
CA ASP A 124 12.12 2.95 -17.53
C ASP A 124 13.23 2.35 -18.40
#